data_AF-A0A174EJ59-F1
#
_entry.id   AF-A0A174EJ59-F1
#
_cell.length_a   1.000
_cell.length_b   1.000
_cell.length_c   1.000
_cell.angle_alpha   90.00
_cell.angle_beta   90.00
_cell.angle_gamma   90.00
#
_symmetry.space_group_name_H-M   'P 1'
#
loop_
_entity.id
_entity.type
_entity.pdbx_description
1 polymer ?
#
loop_
_entity_poly.entity_id
_entity_poly.type
_entity_poly.pdbx_seq_one_letter_code
_entity_poly.pdbx_strand_id
1 'polypeptide(L)'
;MKQKKLLTLFLTVATSFSMLVACSNATFAESTGTATVTESTNTTDKKQKADENQDAAKQLLVDLTGSYQELWPVILDEKYQQIWIDDCTELVGEENAEAAYDKLASMVSGTIYGEEAVEAYKDGDGVYDCSFKEGVNKLEFNGSDSVIKGYDSEGKEIFSHTYHYVGIEEVRGLYEFKSDDADSGEFTYFCIAPDTNDTTYHIELRYGSDLEALGKYDEGDYAYWLGSGISTDYDQTMVENCIELFCKENLSE
;
A
#
# COMPACT_ATOMS: atom_id res chain seq x y z
N MET A 1 -30.41 33.53 -19.21
CA MET A 1 -29.13 32.87 -18.84
C MET A 1 -29.26 32.39 -17.40
N LYS A 2 -29.43 31.08 -17.19
CA LYS A 2 -29.43 30.46 -15.86
C LYS A 2 -28.14 29.66 -15.75
N GLN A 3 -27.24 30.10 -14.87
CA GLN A 3 -26.03 29.36 -14.53
C GLN A 3 -26.45 28.02 -13.91
N LYS A 4 -26.12 26.92 -14.58
CA LYS A 4 -26.10 25.60 -13.96
C LYS A 4 -24.86 25.56 -13.08
N LYS A 5 -25.04 25.48 -11.76
CA LYS A 5 -23.95 25.15 -10.84
C LYS A 5 -23.59 23.69 -11.11
N LEU A 6 -22.42 23.46 -11.69
CA LEU A 6 -21.78 22.15 -11.69
C LEU A 6 -21.37 21.90 -10.24
N LEU A 7 -21.97 20.89 -9.61
CA LEU A 7 -21.57 20.44 -8.29
C LEU A 7 -20.40 19.49 -8.52
N THR A 8 -19.17 20.00 -8.43
CA THR A 8 -17.96 19.15 -8.44
C THR A 8 -17.93 18.39 -7.12
N LEU A 9 -18.19 17.09 -7.19
CA LEU A 9 -18.09 16.16 -6.08
C LEU A 9 -16.60 15.84 -5.89
N PHE A 10 -15.96 16.43 -4.88
CA PHE A 10 -14.63 16.06 -4.45
C PHE A 10 -14.70 14.66 -3.83
N LEU A 11 -14.17 13.66 -4.54
CA LEU A 11 -14.02 12.31 -4.02
C LEU A 11 -12.58 12.17 -3.54
N THR A 12 -12.37 12.26 -2.23
CA THR A 12 -11.14 11.75 -1.61
C THR A 12 -11.21 10.23 -1.77
N VAL A 13 -10.51 9.68 -2.77
CA VAL A 13 -10.44 8.24 -2.96
C VAL A 13 -9.53 7.70 -1.86
N ALA A 14 -10.14 7.17 -0.81
CA ALA A 14 -9.46 6.22 0.04
C ALA A 14 -9.29 4.96 -0.81
N THR A 15 -8.06 4.63 -1.20
CA THR A 15 -7.76 3.27 -1.67
C THR A 15 -8.19 2.32 -0.55
N SER A 16 -9.17 1.48 -0.86
CA SER A 16 -9.84 0.62 0.09
C SER A 16 -8.87 -0.47 0.53
N PHE A 17 -8.24 -0.28 1.68
CA PHE A 17 -7.57 -1.37 2.38
C PHE A 17 -8.56 -2.49 2.67
N SER A 18 -8.40 -3.62 2.01
CA SER A 18 -9.11 -4.87 2.31
C SER A 18 -8.66 -5.41 3.68
N MET A 19 -9.15 -4.81 4.77
CA MET A 19 -8.98 -5.36 6.12
C MET A 19 -9.83 -6.63 6.26
N LEU A 20 -9.22 -7.78 6.00
CA LEU A 20 -9.75 -9.09 6.41
C LEU A 20 -9.77 -9.16 7.94
N VAL A 21 -10.91 -8.79 8.52
CA VAL A 21 -11.20 -8.95 9.95
C VAL A 21 -11.20 -10.44 10.29
N ALA A 22 -10.18 -10.90 11.01
CA ALA A 22 -10.16 -12.20 11.63
C ALA A 22 -11.26 -12.29 12.71
N CYS A 23 -12.43 -12.82 12.34
CA CYS A 23 -13.53 -13.10 13.26
C CYS A 23 -13.13 -14.20 14.25
N SER A 24 -12.74 -13.81 15.47
CA SER A 24 -12.70 -14.72 16.62
C SER A 24 -14.03 -14.64 17.38
N ASN A 25 -14.86 -15.67 17.19
CA ASN A 25 -16.11 -15.89 17.94
C ASN A 25 -15.81 -16.13 19.43
N ALA A 26 -16.26 -15.24 20.30
CA ALA A 26 -16.47 -15.54 21.71
C ALA A 26 -17.88 -15.12 22.13
N THR A 27 -18.79 -16.08 22.12
CA THR A 27 -20.09 -15.98 22.80
C THR A 27 -19.88 -15.79 24.29
N PHE A 28 -20.39 -14.71 24.88
CA PHE A 28 -20.57 -14.59 26.33
C PHE A 28 -22.02 -14.27 26.67
N ALA A 29 -22.61 -15.16 27.46
CA ALA A 29 -23.94 -15.06 28.01
C ALA A 29 -24.03 -14.00 29.11
N GLU A 30 -25.17 -13.33 29.19
CA GLU A 30 -25.58 -12.40 30.24
C GLU A 30 -25.49 -13.05 31.64
N SER A 31 -24.82 -12.37 32.58
CA SER A 31 -25.09 -12.51 34.01
C SER A 31 -24.90 -11.16 34.69
N THR A 32 -25.97 -10.73 35.34
CA THR A 32 -26.11 -9.53 36.16
C THR A 32 -25.23 -9.60 37.42
N GLY A 33 -24.47 -8.52 37.72
CA GLY A 33 -23.66 -8.44 38.92
C GLY A 33 -22.94 -7.10 39.09
N THR A 34 -23.36 -6.37 40.13
CA THR A 34 -23.03 -5.02 40.60
C THR A 34 -21.55 -4.61 40.57
N ALA A 35 -21.34 -3.31 40.28
CA ALA A 35 -20.08 -2.59 40.14
C ALA A 35 -19.02 -2.82 41.24
N THR A 36 -17.79 -3.07 40.79
CA THR A 36 -16.55 -2.67 41.47
C THR A 36 -15.64 -2.06 40.40
N VAL A 37 -15.45 -0.75 40.40
CA VAL A 37 -14.47 -0.08 39.52
C VAL A 37 -13.09 -0.44 40.06
N THR A 38 -12.47 -1.43 39.42
CA THR A 38 -11.05 -1.74 39.62
C THR A 38 -10.35 -1.30 38.35
N GLU A 39 -9.66 -0.16 38.44
CA GLU A 39 -8.79 0.36 37.41
C GLU A 39 -7.52 -0.51 37.38
N SER A 40 -7.57 -1.65 36.68
CA SER A 40 -6.45 -2.59 36.52
C SER A 40 -6.63 -3.48 35.29
N THR A 41 -6.79 -2.88 34.10
CA THR A 41 -6.76 -3.58 32.80
C THR A 41 -6.42 -2.59 31.68
N ASN A 42 -5.15 -2.22 31.53
CA ASN A 42 -4.69 -1.41 30.39
C ASN A 42 -3.26 -1.74 29.94
N THR A 43 -2.44 -2.36 30.79
CA THR A 43 -1.06 -2.74 30.46
C THR A 43 -0.96 -4.12 29.81
N THR A 44 -1.80 -5.09 30.21
CA THR A 44 -1.79 -6.43 29.63
C THR A 44 -2.30 -6.43 28.19
N ASP A 45 -3.42 -5.75 27.92
CA ASP A 45 -4.03 -5.70 26.59
C ASP A 45 -3.16 -4.92 25.57
N LYS A 46 -2.52 -3.82 25.99
CA LYS A 46 -1.59 -3.07 25.15
C LYS A 46 -0.33 -3.87 24.83
N LYS A 47 0.21 -4.59 25.81
CA LYS A 47 1.38 -5.45 25.60
C LYS A 47 1.03 -6.62 24.67
N GLN A 48 -0.11 -7.27 24.87
CA GLN A 48 -0.58 -8.35 24.01
C GLN A 48 -0.76 -7.86 22.56
N LYS A 49 -1.42 -6.71 22.35
CA LYS A 49 -1.57 -6.13 21.01
C LYS A 49 -0.22 -5.78 20.36
N ALA A 50 0.74 -5.29 21.13
CA ALA A 50 2.09 -5.02 20.63
C ALA A 50 2.83 -6.30 20.22
N ASP A 51 2.73 -7.36 21.04
CA ASP A 51 3.32 -8.67 20.75
C ASP A 51 2.66 -9.31 19.50
N GLU A 52 1.33 -9.23 19.37
CA GLU A 52 0.57 -9.70 18.20
C GLU A 52 0.96 -8.97 16.91
N ASN A 53 1.07 -7.64 16.95
CA ASN A 53 1.51 -6.85 15.79
C ASN A 53 2.94 -7.18 15.38
N GLN A 54 3.83 -7.43 16.35
CA GLN A 54 5.21 -7.78 16.05
C GLN A 54 5.31 -9.14 15.33
N ASP A 55 4.51 -10.12 15.74
CA ASP A 55 4.52 -11.44 15.08
C ASP A 55 3.84 -11.38 13.71
N ALA A 56 2.77 -10.59 13.55
CA ALA A 56 2.16 -10.32 12.26
C ALA A 56 3.14 -9.62 11.30
N ALA A 57 3.93 -8.65 11.79
CA ALA A 57 4.95 -7.97 10.99
C ALA A 57 6.04 -8.92 10.49
N LYS A 58 6.52 -9.83 11.34
CA LYS A 58 7.48 -10.86 10.93
C LYS A 58 6.87 -11.79 9.88
N GLN A 59 5.63 -12.22 10.10
CA GLN A 59 4.93 -13.08 9.15
C GLN A 59 4.75 -12.39 7.80
N LEU A 60 4.42 -11.09 7.79
CA LEU A 60 4.34 -10.29 6.57
C LEU A 60 5.64 -10.35 5.77
N LEU A 61 6.81 -10.13 6.40
CA LEU A 61 8.08 -10.25 5.68
C LEU A 61 8.31 -11.66 5.10
N VAL A 62 7.90 -12.71 5.82
CA VAL A 62 7.96 -14.09 5.33
C VAL A 62 7.04 -14.30 4.12
N ASP A 63 5.80 -13.82 4.19
CA ASP A 63 4.81 -13.94 3.12
C ASP A 63 5.21 -13.12 1.88
N LEU A 64 5.98 -12.06 2.07
CA LEU A 64 6.58 -11.24 1.01
C LEU A 64 7.86 -11.82 0.42
N THR A 65 8.34 -12.98 0.85
CA THR A 65 9.62 -13.53 0.34
C THR A 65 9.58 -13.70 -1.18
N GLY A 66 10.51 -13.03 -1.88
CA GLY A 66 10.53 -12.99 -3.34
C GLY A 66 11.21 -11.74 -3.89
N SER A 67 11.16 -11.57 -5.20
CA SER A 67 11.61 -10.36 -5.90
C SER A 67 10.42 -9.64 -6.52
N TYR A 68 10.45 -8.31 -6.55
CA TYR A 68 9.37 -7.46 -7.05
C TYR A 68 9.93 -6.38 -7.98
N GLN A 69 9.19 -6.12 -9.05
CA GLN A 69 9.38 -4.96 -9.94
C GLN A 69 8.17 -4.04 -9.84
N GLU A 70 8.28 -2.82 -10.36
CA GLU A 70 7.18 -1.85 -10.35
C GLU A 70 5.89 -2.42 -10.98
N LEU A 71 4.76 -2.22 -10.30
CA LEU A 71 3.46 -2.80 -10.66
C LEU A 71 2.89 -2.20 -11.96
N TRP A 72 2.72 -0.87 -11.96
CA TRP A 72 1.93 -0.19 -12.98
C TRP A 72 2.47 -0.31 -14.40
N PRO A 73 3.79 -0.24 -14.66
CA PRO A 73 4.32 -0.50 -15.99
C PRO A 73 3.98 -1.90 -16.54
N VAL A 74 3.75 -2.88 -15.66
CA VAL A 74 3.36 -4.24 -16.07
C VAL A 74 1.88 -4.31 -16.38
N ILE A 75 1.02 -3.91 -15.44
CA ILE A 75 -0.42 -4.16 -15.56
C ILE A 75 -1.13 -3.15 -16.45
N LEU A 76 -0.51 -2.00 -16.74
CA LEU A 76 -0.97 -1.03 -17.74
C LEU A 76 -0.37 -1.26 -19.14
N ASP A 77 0.40 -2.33 -19.35
CA ASP A 77 0.88 -2.70 -20.68
C ASP A 77 -0.30 -2.90 -21.65
N GLU A 78 -0.16 -2.43 -22.89
CA GLU A 78 -1.20 -2.47 -23.92
C GLU A 78 -1.80 -3.88 -24.12
N LYS A 79 -1.00 -4.93 -23.90
CA LYS A 79 -1.46 -6.32 -24.02
C LYS A 79 -2.55 -6.69 -23.00
N TYR A 80 -2.65 -5.98 -21.88
CA TYR A 80 -3.65 -6.21 -20.84
C TYR A 80 -4.82 -5.21 -20.89
N GLN A 81 -4.78 -4.23 -21.79
CA GLN A 81 -5.82 -3.20 -21.87
C GLN A 81 -7.22 -3.80 -22.04
N GLN A 82 -7.37 -4.88 -22.82
CA GLN A 82 -8.69 -5.49 -23.01
C GLN A 82 -9.25 -6.08 -21.70
N ILE A 83 -8.39 -6.63 -20.83
CA ILE A 83 -8.80 -7.17 -19.52
C ILE A 83 -9.36 -6.04 -18.66
N TRP A 84 -8.67 -4.90 -18.61
CA TRP A 84 -9.19 -3.70 -17.94
C TRP A 84 -10.56 -3.28 -18.45
N ILE A 85 -10.73 -3.22 -19.78
CA ILE A 85 -12.00 -2.80 -20.39
C ILE A 85 -13.11 -3.80 -20.08
N ASP A 86 -12.82 -5.09 -20.10
CA ASP A 86 -13.78 -6.15 -19.78
C ASP A 86 -14.22 -6.04 -18.31
N ASP A 87 -13.29 -5.92 -17.36
CA ASP A 87 -13.60 -5.76 -15.94
C ASP A 87 -14.35 -4.46 -15.65
N CYS A 88 -13.97 -3.35 -16.29
CA CYS A 88 -14.73 -2.10 -16.22
C CYS A 88 -16.14 -2.27 -16.78
N THR A 89 -16.30 -3.01 -17.88
CA THR A 89 -17.61 -3.26 -18.51
C THR A 89 -18.54 -4.00 -17.55
N GLU A 90 -18.03 -4.98 -16.80
CA GLU A 90 -18.84 -5.70 -15.82
C GLU A 90 -19.36 -4.81 -14.69
N LEU A 91 -18.60 -3.77 -14.31
CA LEU A 91 -18.93 -2.90 -13.19
C LEU A 91 -19.76 -1.67 -13.59
N VAL A 92 -19.44 -1.02 -14.72
CA VAL A 92 -20.04 0.26 -15.12
C VAL A 92 -20.76 0.23 -16.48
N GLY A 93 -20.76 -0.93 -17.15
CA GLY A 93 -21.37 -1.13 -18.46
C GLY A 93 -20.51 -0.67 -19.65
N GLU A 94 -20.76 -1.25 -20.83
CA GLU A 94 -19.97 -1.06 -22.06
C GLU A 94 -19.82 0.42 -22.45
N GLU A 95 -20.88 1.22 -22.31
CA GLU A 95 -20.86 2.65 -22.67
C GLU A 95 -19.90 3.49 -21.80
N ASN A 96 -19.55 3.03 -20.59
CA ASN A 96 -18.69 3.76 -19.65
C ASN A 96 -17.31 3.12 -19.45
N ALA A 97 -17.07 1.93 -19.98
CA ALA A 97 -15.89 1.12 -19.65
C ALA A 97 -14.56 1.78 -20.01
N GLU A 98 -14.43 2.31 -21.23
CA GLU A 98 -13.22 3.03 -21.67
C GLU A 98 -12.92 4.24 -20.78
N ALA A 99 -13.94 5.05 -20.46
CA ALA A 99 -13.78 6.22 -19.62
C ALA A 99 -13.43 5.85 -18.17
N ALA A 100 -13.94 4.71 -17.68
CA ALA A 100 -13.58 4.19 -16.37
C ALA A 100 -12.12 3.71 -16.35
N TYR A 101 -11.69 2.95 -17.36
CA TYR A 101 -10.29 2.56 -17.52
C TYR A 101 -9.36 3.78 -17.55
N ASP A 102 -9.64 4.78 -18.40
CA ASP A 102 -8.81 5.99 -18.51
C ASP A 102 -8.70 6.71 -17.16
N LYS A 103 -9.80 6.79 -16.41
CA LYS A 103 -9.81 7.37 -15.06
C LYS A 103 -8.93 6.56 -14.11
N LEU A 104 -9.12 5.23 -14.04
CA LEU A 104 -8.36 4.36 -13.15
C LEU A 104 -6.85 4.40 -13.44
N ALA A 105 -6.47 4.30 -14.71
CA ALA A 105 -5.07 4.41 -15.14
C ALA A 105 -4.47 5.79 -14.78
N SER A 106 -5.25 6.87 -14.87
CA SER A 106 -4.78 8.22 -14.50
C SER A 106 -4.53 8.41 -13.00
N MET A 107 -5.17 7.61 -12.13
CA MET A 107 -5.03 7.72 -10.67
C MET A 107 -3.69 7.21 -10.15
N VAL A 108 -2.94 6.49 -10.99
CA VAL A 108 -1.72 5.76 -10.62
C VAL A 108 -0.53 6.13 -11.51
N SER A 109 -0.71 7.15 -12.37
CA SER A 109 0.28 7.63 -13.33
C SER A 109 0.99 8.91 -12.85
N GLY A 110 1.05 9.16 -11.55
CA GLY A 110 1.81 10.27 -10.99
C GLY A 110 3.31 10.09 -11.25
N THR A 111 4.02 11.19 -11.51
CA THR A 111 5.47 11.17 -11.80
C THR A 111 6.25 12.20 -10.99
N ILE A 112 5.57 12.92 -10.10
CA ILE A 112 6.16 13.92 -9.22
C ILE A 112 5.74 13.57 -7.79
N TYR A 113 6.64 13.80 -6.85
CA TYR A 113 6.41 13.61 -5.42
C TYR A 113 7.15 14.68 -4.63
N GLY A 114 6.98 14.65 -3.31
CA GLY A 114 7.64 15.57 -2.40
C GLY A 114 7.17 17.02 -2.59
N GLU A 115 8.05 17.97 -2.33
CA GLU A 115 7.78 19.42 -2.45
C GLU A 115 7.27 19.82 -3.85
N GLU A 116 7.73 19.15 -4.92
CA GLU A 116 7.24 19.41 -6.28
C GLU A 116 5.75 19.07 -6.43
N ALA A 117 5.34 17.91 -5.92
CA ALA A 117 3.94 17.50 -5.91
C ALA A 117 3.07 18.38 -5.00
N VAL A 118 3.59 18.75 -3.83
CA VAL A 118 2.87 19.65 -2.89
C VAL A 118 2.50 20.97 -3.57
N GLU A 119 3.45 21.59 -4.28
CA GLU A 119 3.19 22.84 -5.00
C GLU A 119 2.26 22.64 -6.20
N ALA A 120 2.42 21.53 -6.94
CA ALA A 120 1.59 21.22 -8.09
C ALA A 120 0.12 20.94 -7.74
N TYR A 121 -0.13 20.27 -6.61
CA TYR A 121 -1.45 19.75 -6.21
C TYR A 121 -2.16 20.61 -5.14
N LYS A 122 -1.66 21.81 -4.84
CA LYS A 122 -2.25 22.72 -3.85
C LYS A 122 -3.71 23.10 -4.09
N ASP A 123 -4.17 23.02 -5.35
CA ASP A 123 -5.53 23.34 -5.76
C ASP A 123 -6.46 22.10 -5.84
N GLY A 124 -5.95 20.91 -5.48
CA GLY A 124 -6.64 19.62 -5.56
C GLY A 124 -6.10 18.73 -6.68
N ASP A 125 -6.76 17.57 -6.88
CA ASP A 125 -6.49 16.61 -7.96
C ASP A 125 -5.10 15.96 -7.95
N GLY A 126 -4.50 15.79 -6.76
CA GLY A 126 -3.22 15.13 -6.60
C GLY A 126 -3.26 13.64 -6.98
N VAL A 127 -2.21 13.20 -7.66
CA VAL A 127 -2.02 11.81 -8.10
C VAL A 127 -0.74 11.30 -7.44
N TYR A 128 -0.76 10.06 -6.98
CA TYR A 128 0.42 9.47 -6.36
C TYR A 128 1.39 8.96 -7.42
N ASP A 129 2.67 9.22 -7.20
CA ASP A 129 3.77 8.49 -7.83
C ASP A 129 3.90 7.12 -7.15
N CYS A 130 3.70 6.07 -7.93
CA CYS A 130 3.77 4.69 -7.47
C CYS A 130 5.03 3.93 -7.89
N SER A 131 6.03 4.64 -8.42
CA SER A 131 7.32 4.07 -8.79
C SER A 131 8.20 3.73 -7.57
N PHE A 132 9.26 2.96 -7.80
CA PHE A 132 10.35 2.85 -6.86
C PHE A 132 11.31 4.04 -7.03
N LYS A 133 11.87 4.51 -5.92
CA LYS A 133 12.77 5.67 -5.83
C LYS A 133 14.24 5.28 -5.72
N GLU A 134 15.12 6.28 -5.70
CA GLU A 134 16.56 6.12 -5.41
C GLU A 134 17.26 5.15 -6.37
N GLY A 135 16.77 5.06 -7.61
CA GLY A 135 17.32 4.19 -8.66
C GLY A 135 17.02 2.70 -8.48
N VAL A 136 16.17 2.33 -7.50
CA VAL A 136 15.73 0.94 -7.31
C VAL A 136 14.82 0.54 -8.46
N ASN A 137 15.17 -0.54 -9.15
CA ASN A 137 14.35 -1.18 -10.20
C ASN A 137 13.73 -2.49 -9.70
N LYS A 138 14.37 -3.14 -8.73
CA LYS A 138 13.90 -4.40 -8.16
C LYS A 138 14.14 -4.43 -6.66
N LEU A 139 13.12 -4.83 -5.90
CA LEU A 139 13.23 -5.16 -4.48
C LEU A 139 13.29 -6.67 -4.30
N GLU A 140 14.10 -7.16 -3.38
CA GLU A 140 14.14 -8.57 -2.97
C GLU A 140 13.94 -8.66 -1.45
N PHE A 141 12.94 -9.43 -1.05
CA PHE A 141 12.64 -9.73 0.33
C PHE A 141 13.12 -11.14 0.65
N ASN A 142 14.02 -11.25 1.63
CA ASN A 142 14.32 -12.50 2.32
C ASN A 142 13.70 -12.42 3.71
N GLY A 143 12.42 -12.82 3.79
CA GLY A 143 11.63 -12.66 4.99
C GLY A 143 12.14 -13.45 6.19
N SER A 144 12.66 -14.66 5.95
CA SER A 144 13.21 -15.50 7.02
C SER A 144 14.39 -14.86 7.76
N ASP A 145 15.20 -14.07 7.05
CA ASP A 145 16.34 -13.35 7.64
C ASP A 145 16.00 -11.87 7.92
N SER A 146 14.76 -11.45 7.64
CA SER A 146 14.32 -10.04 7.71
C SER A 146 15.22 -9.09 6.92
N VAL A 147 15.71 -9.55 5.76
CA VAL A 147 16.59 -8.78 4.88
C VAL A 147 15.79 -8.26 3.69
N ILE A 148 15.94 -6.97 3.40
CA ILE A 148 15.44 -6.36 2.17
C ILE A 148 16.64 -5.85 1.37
N LYS A 149 16.63 -6.10 0.07
CA LYS A 149 17.65 -5.63 -0.86
C LYS A 149 17.01 -4.85 -2.00
N GLY A 150 17.75 -3.89 -2.54
CA GLY A 150 17.38 -3.17 -3.74
C GLY A 150 18.45 -3.31 -4.82
N TYR A 151 18.01 -3.41 -6.07
CA TYR A 151 18.87 -3.51 -7.23
C TYR A 151 18.51 -2.43 -8.25
N ASP A 152 19.51 -1.90 -8.94
CA ASP A 152 19.31 -1.00 -10.08
C ASP A 152 18.86 -1.77 -11.33
N SER A 153 18.62 -1.04 -12.42
CA SER A 153 18.19 -1.61 -13.71
C SER A 153 19.25 -2.49 -14.39
N GLU A 154 20.52 -2.41 -13.97
CA GLU A 154 21.60 -3.29 -14.43
C GLU A 154 21.73 -4.55 -13.54
N GLY A 155 20.92 -4.66 -12.48
CA GLY A 155 20.96 -5.76 -11.52
C GLY A 155 22.06 -5.62 -10.48
N LYS A 156 22.68 -4.45 -10.34
CA LYS A 156 23.66 -4.18 -9.30
C LYS A 156 22.94 -3.81 -8.00
N GLU A 157 23.39 -4.40 -6.90
CA GLU A 157 22.88 -4.11 -5.57
C GLU A 157 23.16 -2.65 -5.18
N ILE A 158 22.10 -1.95 -4.77
CA ILE A 158 22.13 -0.57 -4.26
C ILE A 158 22.20 -0.58 -2.73
N PHE A 159 21.44 -1.47 -2.10
CA PHE A 159 21.40 -1.65 -0.65
C PHE A 159 21.04 -3.09 -0.28
N SER A 160 21.40 -3.51 0.93
CA SER A 160 21.02 -4.77 1.54
C SER A 160 21.10 -4.64 3.05
N HIS A 161 19.95 -4.61 3.72
CA HIS A 161 19.88 -4.34 5.17
C HIS A 161 18.99 -5.33 5.90
N THR A 162 19.25 -5.50 7.21
CA THR A 162 18.37 -6.26 8.10
C THR A 162 17.40 -5.32 8.81
N TYR A 163 16.13 -5.71 8.90
CA TYR A 163 15.07 -4.89 9.44
C TYR A 163 14.39 -5.54 10.65
N HIS A 164 13.91 -4.70 11.58
CA HIS A 164 13.06 -5.13 12.67
C HIS A 164 11.82 -4.24 12.76
N TYR A 165 10.70 -4.83 13.20
CA TYR A 165 9.45 -4.11 13.42
C TYR A 165 9.60 -3.05 14.52
N VAL A 166 9.09 -1.84 14.27
CA VAL A 166 9.13 -0.70 15.21
C VAL A 166 7.76 -0.09 15.50
N GLY A 167 6.74 -0.37 14.70
CA GLY A 167 5.42 0.26 14.87
C GLY A 167 4.46 -0.05 13.74
N ILE A 168 3.25 0.49 13.85
CA ILE A 168 2.26 0.47 12.78
C ILE A 168 1.80 1.91 12.55
N GLU A 169 1.80 2.31 11.28
CA GLU A 169 1.32 3.62 10.84
C GLU A 169 -0.21 3.67 11.04
N GLU A 170 -0.72 4.64 11.80
CA GLU A 170 -2.11 4.60 12.29
C GLU A 170 -3.16 4.95 11.23
N VAL A 171 -2.81 5.70 10.19
CA VAL A 171 -3.74 6.21 9.17
C VAL A 171 -4.09 5.12 8.17
N ARG A 172 -3.09 4.43 7.61
CA ARG A 172 -3.27 3.40 6.58
C ARG A 172 -2.89 1.98 7.04
N GLY A 173 -2.37 1.81 8.26
CA GLY A 173 -2.11 0.50 8.83
C GLY A 173 -0.85 -0.18 8.28
N LEU A 174 0.12 0.58 7.79
CA LEU A 174 1.38 0.03 7.28
C LEU A 174 2.27 -0.43 8.44
N TYR A 175 2.83 -1.63 8.35
CA TYR A 175 3.81 -2.13 9.30
C TYR A 175 5.14 -1.39 9.08
N GLU A 176 5.66 -0.79 10.15
CA GLU A 176 6.88 0.00 10.14
C GLU A 176 8.06 -0.87 10.56
N PHE A 177 9.09 -0.88 9.72
CA PHE A 177 10.32 -1.61 9.89
C PHE A 177 11.51 -0.65 9.86
N LYS A 178 12.53 -0.94 10.66
CA LYS A 178 13.74 -0.14 10.77
C LYS A 178 14.99 -1.00 10.64
N SER A 179 15.97 -0.51 9.89
CA SER A 179 17.34 -1.01 9.91
C SER A 179 18.19 -0.23 10.93
N ASP A 180 19.07 -0.95 11.62
CA ASP A 180 20.10 -0.36 12.49
C ASP A 180 21.49 -0.36 11.82
N ASP A 181 21.57 -0.78 10.55
CA ASP A 181 22.81 -0.76 9.78
C ASP A 181 23.27 0.69 9.58
N ALA A 182 24.55 0.97 9.85
CA ALA A 182 25.06 2.34 9.92
C ALA A 182 25.02 3.09 8.57
N ASP A 183 24.90 2.36 7.46
CA ASP A 183 24.87 2.86 6.09
C ASP A 183 23.48 2.75 5.43
N SER A 184 22.42 2.53 6.21
CA SER A 184 21.05 2.36 5.68
C SER A 184 20.49 3.57 4.95
N GLY A 185 20.92 4.80 5.27
CA GLY A 185 20.58 6.02 4.52
C GLY A 185 19.09 6.19 4.24
N GLU A 186 18.72 6.44 2.97
CA GLU A 186 17.32 6.52 2.51
C GLU A 186 16.54 5.20 2.62
N PHE A 187 17.19 4.08 2.93
CA PHE A 187 16.60 2.78 3.15
C PHE A 187 16.52 2.42 4.64
N THR A 188 16.60 3.40 5.55
CA THR A 188 16.55 3.15 7.01
C THR A 188 15.20 2.61 7.46
N TYR A 189 14.10 3.15 6.94
CA TYR A 189 12.75 2.72 7.27
C TYR A 189 12.04 2.15 6.06
N PHE A 190 11.24 1.11 6.27
CA PHE A 190 10.24 0.60 5.34
C PHE A 190 8.89 0.57 6.07
N CYS A 191 7.87 1.22 5.52
CA CYS A 191 6.48 1.10 5.93
C CYS A 191 5.78 0.26 4.86
N ILE A 192 5.29 -0.93 5.20
CA ILE A 192 4.80 -1.91 4.23
C ILE A 192 3.34 -2.23 4.54
N ALA A 193 2.49 -2.12 3.54
CA ALA A 193 1.09 -2.52 3.65
C ALA A 193 0.99 -4.04 3.82
N PRO A 194 -0.04 -4.57 4.52
CA PRO A 194 -0.27 -6.02 4.63
C PRO A 194 -0.80 -6.66 3.33
N ASP A 195 -0.32 -6.18 2.19
CA ASP A 195 -0.60 -6.69 0.85
C ASP A 195 0.41 -7.78 0.49
N THR A 196 -0.07 -8.85 -0.12
CA THR A 196 0.75 -10.02 -0.46
C THR A 196 0.37 -10.58 -1.82
N ASN A 197 1.28 -11.36 -2.41
CA ASN A 197 1.02 -12.08 -3.67
C ASN A 197 -0.23 -12.98 -3.61
N ASP A 198 -0.53 -13.52 -2.42
CA ASP A 198 -1.62 -14.48 -2.21
C ASP A 198 -2.97 -13.81 -1.92
N THR A 199 -2.96 -12.57 -1.42
CA THR A 199 -4.18 -11.87 -0.97
C THR A 199 -4.60 -10.75 -1.90
N THR A 200 -3.65 -9.93 -2.35
CA THR A 200 -3.91 -8.71 -3.12
C THR A 200 -3.04 -8.60 -4.38
N TYR A 201 -2.20 -9.60 -4.66
CA TYR A 201 -1.47 -9.79 -5.90
C TYR A 201 -0.37 -8.75 -6.20
N HIS A 202 -0.10 -7.86 -5.25
CA HIS A 202 0.93 -6.83 -5.33
C HIS A 202 1.45 -6.50 -3.93
N ILE A 203 2.44 -5.61 -3.85
CA ILE A 203 2.91 -4.97 -2.62
C ILE A 203 2.72 -3.47 -2.72
N GLU A 204 2.46 -2.83 -1.58
CA GLU A 204 2.52 -1.37 -1.43
C GLU A 204 3.44 -1.00 -0.27
N LEU A 205 4.28 0.00 -0.48
CA LEU A 205 5.28 0.39 0.52
C LEU A 205 5.74 1.84 0.39
N ARG A 206 6.28 2.31 1.50
CA ARG A 206 7.03 3.57 1.61
C ARG A 206 8.38 3.25 2.25
N TYR A 207 9.44 3.96 1.87
CA TYR A 207 10.76 3.88 2.48
C TYR A 207 11.47 5.22 2.44
N GLY A 208 12.35 5.44 3.41
CA GLY A 208 13.01 6.72 3.64
C GLY A 208 13.91 6.70 4.88
N SER A 209 14.56 7.84 5.13
CA SER A 209 15.46 8.03 6.27
C SER A 209 14.76 8.57 7.53
N ASP A 210 13.55 9.12 7.40
CA ASP A 210 12.76 9.70 8.49
C ASP A 210 11.33 9.13 8.53
N LEU A 211 11.02 8.40 9.61
CA LEU A 211 9.73 7.76 9.81
C LEU A 211 8.57 8.77 9.95
N GLU A 212 8.80 9.91 10.59
CA GLU A 212 7.76 10.95 10.73
C GLU A 212 7.43 11.56 9.37
N ALA A 213 8.46 11.81 8.55
CA ALA A 213 8.26 12.30 7.19
C ALA A 213 7.54 11.27 6.31
N LEU A 214 7.83 9.97 6.47
CA LEU A 214 7.12 8.92 5.73
C LEU A 214 5.63 8.87 6.09
N GLY A 215 5.25 9.19 7.33
CA GLY A 215 3.85 9.28 7.75
C GLY A 215 3.07 10.46 7.17
N LYS A 216 3.74 11.38 6.46
CA LYS A 216 3.12 12.54 5.80
C LYS A 216 2.86 12.24 4.33
N TYR A 217 1.58 12.11 3.98
CA TYR A 217 1.15 11.66 2.65
C TYR A 217 0.95 12.79 1.66
N ASP A 218 0.71 14.01 2.13
CA ASP A 218 0.38 15.20 1.32
C ASP A 218 1.28 16.41 1.62
N GLU A 219 2.31 16.24 2.45
CA GLU A 219 3.31 17.26 2.78
C GLU A 219 4.72 16.66 2.98
N GLY A 220 5.76 17.47 2.76
CA GLY A 220 7.16 17.08 2.97
C GLY A 220 7.76 16.22 1.86
N ASP A 221 8.94 15.68 2.12
CA ASP A 221 9.83 15.06 1.10
C ASP A 221 9.25 13.78 0.46
N TYR A 222 8.29 13.13 1.12
CA TYR A 222 7.64 11.90 0.63
C TYR A 222 6.16 12.09 0.29
N ALA A 223 5.69 13.34 0.19
CA ALA A 223 4.32 13.66 -0.21
C ALA A 223 3.99 13.03 -1.57
N TYR A 224 2.76 12.54 -1.74
CA TYR A 224 2.25 11.99 -2.99
C TYR A 224 3.08 10.84 -3.58
N TRP A 225 3.79 10.07 -2.77
CA TRP A 225 4.50 8.88 -3.23
C TRP A 225 4.07 7.63 -2.46
N LEU A 226 3.70 6.55 -3.13
CA LEU A 226 3.40 5.24 -2.53
C LEU A 226 3.82 4.15 -3.51
N GLY A 227 5.01 3.59 -3.32
CA GLY A 227 5.57 2.61 -4.25
C GLY A 227 4.74 1.32 -4.29
N SER A 228 4.50 0.80 -5.47
CA SER A 228 3.80 -0.48 -5.66
C SER A 228 4.58 -1.45 -6.54
N GLY A 229 4.52 -2.73 -6.21
CA GLY A 229 5.28 -3.77 -6.89
C GLY A 229 4.50 -5.04 -7.17
N ILE A 230 4.89 -5.75 -8.22
CA ILE A 230 4.40 -7.09 -8.56
C ILE A 230 5.58 -8.08 -8.55
N SER A 231 5.32 -9.32 -8.11
CA SER A 231 6.33 -10.38 -8.07
C SER A 231 6.99 -10.55 -9.43
N THR A 232 8.32 -10.63 -9.53
CA THR A 232 9.01 -10.90 -10.81
C THR A 232 8.70 -12.29 -11.38
N ASP A 233 8.11 -13.16 -10.56
CA ASP A 233 7.63 -14.49 -10.95
C ASP A 233 6.10 -14.50 -11.21
N TYR A 234 5.47 -13.35 -11.43
CA TYR A 234 4.04 -13.26 -11.73
C TYR A 234 3.66 -14.12 -12.93
N ASP A 235 2.45 -14.67 -12.88
CA ASP A 235 1.80 -15.29 -14.03
C ASP A 235 0.63 -14.44 -14.54
N GLN A 236 0.00 -14.91 -15.61
CA GLN A 236 -1.14 -14.23 -16.22
C GLN A 236 -2.30 -14.06 -15.24
N THR A 237 -2.56 -15.07 -14.42
CA THR A 237 -3.68 -15.07 -13.47
C THR A 237 -3.45 -14.05 -12.35
N MET A 238 -2.21 -13.88 -11.88
CA MET A 238 -1.88 -12.83 -10.93
C MET A 238 -2.17 -11.43 -11.50
N VAL A 239 -1.82 -11.18 -12.76
CA VAL A 239 -2.11 -9.91 -13.44
C VAL A 239 -3.62 -9.68 -13.57
N GLU A 240 -4.35 -10.68 -14.06
CA GLU A 240 -5.82 -10.61 -14.20
C GLU A 240 -6.49 -10.32 -12.85
N ASN A 241 -6.13 -11.06 -11.80
CA ASN A 241 -6.71 -10.85 -10.47
C ASN A 241 -6.35 -9.48 -9.88
N CYS A 242 -5.14 -8.97 -10.15
CA CYS A 242 -4.72 -7.65 -9.69
C CYS A 242 -5.55 -6.54 -10.36
N ILE A 243 -5.78 -6.66 -11.67
CA ILE A 243 -6.61 -5.72 -12.44
C ILE A 243 -8.06 -5.77 -11.95
N GLU A 244 -8.62 -6.97 -11.84
CA GLU A 244 -10.01 -7.19 -11.40
C GLU A 244 -10.23 -6.60 -10.00
N LEU A 245 -9.30 -6.86 -9.07
CA LEU A 245 -9.34 -6.33 -7.71
C LEU A 245 -9.35 -4.79 -7.73
N PHE A 246 -8.42 -4.17 -8.46
CA PHE A 246 -8.33 -2.71 -8.52
C PHE A 246 -9.58 -2.07 -9.14
N CYS A 247 -10.11 -2.65 -10.22
CA CYS A 247 -11.38 -2.23 -10.81
C CYS A 247 -12.52 -2.29 -9.79
N LYS A 248 -12.67 -3.41 -9.08
CA LYS A 248 -13.73 -3.60 -8.08
C LYS A 248 -13.60 -2.60 -6.94
N GLU A 249 -12.41 -2.41 -6.40
CA GLU A 249 -12.16 -1.51 -5.26
C GLU A 249 -12.50 -0.05 -5.59
N ASN A 250 -12.36 0.37 -6.85
CA ASN A 250 -12.50 1.77 -7.24
C ASN A 250 -13.79 2.11 -8.02
N LEU A 251 -14.50 1.11 -8.55
CA LEU A 251 -15.72 1.30 -9.34
C LEU A 251 -16.98 0.70 -8.70
N SER A 252 -16.85 -0.22 -7.74
CA SER A 252 -18.02 -0.78 -7.06
C SER A 252 -18.64 0.26 -6.11
N GLU A 253 -19.97 0.36 -6.11
CA GLU A 253 -20.76 1.23 -5.22
C GLU A 253 -20.80 0.74 -3.76
#